data_AF-A0A7J7DXE2-F1
#
_entry.id   AF-A0A7J7DXE2-F1
#
_cell.length_a   1.000
_cell.length_b   1.000
_cell.length_c   1.000
_cell.angle_alpha   90.00
_cell.angle_beta   90.00
_cell.angle_gamma   90.00
#
_symmetry.space_group_name_H-M   'P 1'
#
loop_
_entity.id
_entity.type
_entity.pdbx_description
1 polymer ?
#
loop_
_entity_poly.entity_id
_entity_poly.type
_entity_poly.pdbx_seq_one_letter_code
_entity_poly.pdbx_strand_id
1 'polypeptide(L)' 'MSIEAPGILPPASFLDKRESGFLHFVKYHGLGNDFILVDNRDSTEPKIAPEKAVKLCDRNFGIGADGVIFSMPGTAGTN' A
#
# COMPACT_ATOMS: atom_id res chain seq x y z
N MET A 1 -8.28 -33.61 24.20
CA MET A 1 -9.09 -33.14 23.07
C MET A 1 -9.62 -31.77 23.46
N SER A 2 -8.95 -30.70 23.05
CA SER A 2 -9.46 -29.34 23.18
C SER A 2 -9.75 -28.86 21.77
N ILE A 3 -11.02 -28.71 21.46
CA ILE A 3 -11.51 -28.14 20.21
C ILE A 3 -11.81 -26.68 20.47
N GLU A 4 -11.02 -25.77 19.91
CA GLU A 4 -11.41 -24.36 19.80
C GLU A 4 -10.90 -23.80 18.47
N ALA A 5 -11.79 -23.79 17.49
CA ALA A 5 -12.08 -22.63 16.66
C ALA A 5 -13.46 -22.84 16.02
N PRO A 6 -14.29 -21.79 16.01
CA PRO A 6 -14.53 -21.19 14.71
C PRO A 6 -14.33 -19.68 14.78
N GLY A 7 -13.50 -19.18 13.85
CA GLY A 7 -13.30 -17.76 13.64
C GLY A 7 -14.61 -17.05 13.34
N ILE A 8 -14.95 -16.08 14.18
CA ILE A 8 -15.93 -15.05 13.84
C ILE A 8 -15.14 -13.91 13.20
N LEU A 9 -15.07 -13.91 11.87
CA LEU A 9 -14.77 -12.69 11.12
C LEU A 9 -16.00 -11.78 11.20
N PRO A 10 -15.89 -10.50 11.60
CA PRO A 10 -17.05 -9.64 11.78
C PRO A 10 -17.65 -9.18 10.44
N PRO A 11 -18.92 -8.71 10.43
CA PRO A 11 -19.78 -8.48 9.26
C PRO A 11 -19.41 -7.24 8.42
N ALA A 12 -18.12 -6.90 8.30
CA ALA A 12 -17.65 -5.70 7.60
C ALA A 12 -17.55 -5.87 6.07
N SER A 13 -17.61 -7.09 5.55
CA SER A 13 -17.30 -7.38 4.14
C SER A 13 -18.24 -6.74 3.12
N PHE A 14 -19.46 -6.34 3.51
CA PHE A 14 -20.43 -5.72 2.60
C PHE A 14 -20.34 -4.19 2.57
N LEU A 15 -19.93 -3.56 3.68
CA LEU A 15 -19.77 -2.10 3.81
C LEU A 15 -18.33 -1.62 3.63
N ASP A 16 -17.38 -2.54 3.44
CA ASP A 16 -16.10 -2.24 2.79
C ASP A 16 -16.40 -1.67 1.40
N LYS A 17 -16.58 -0.35 1.37
CA LYS A 17 -16.77 0.46 0.17
C LYS A 17 -15.84 -0.08 -0.91
N ARG A 18 -16.39 -0.46 -2.05
CA ARG A 18 -15.62 -0.71 -3.28
C ARG A 18 -14.98 0.60 -3.74
N GLU A 19 -13.99 1.10 -3.02
CA GLU A 19 -13.06 2.11 -3.51
C GLU A 19 -12.03 1.40 -4.39
N SER A 20 -12.52 0.90 -5.52
CA SER A 20 -11.69 0.46 -6.63
C SER A 20 -11.16 1.70 -7.36
N GLY A 21 -10.21 2.39 -6.73
CA GLY A 21 -9.39 3.42 -7.35
C GLY A 21 -8.17 2.80 -8.02
N PHE A 22 -7.74 3.38 -9.15
CA PHE A 22 -6.50 3.00 -9.82
C PHE A 22 -5.33 3.76 -9.21
N LEU A 23 -4.22 3.06 -8.98
CA LEU A 23 -2.94 3.66 -8.58
C LEU A 23 -1.95 3.48 -9.73
N HIS A 24 -1.49 4.58 -10.31
CA HIS A 24 -0.40 4.56 -11.27
C HIS A 24 0.93 4.53 -10.53
N PHE A 25 1.80 3.59 -10.90
CA PHE A 25 3.10 3.41 -10.27
C PHE A 25 4.12 2.90 -11.28
N VAL A 26 5.40 2.99 -10.91
CA VAL A 26 6.51 2.35 -11.60
C VAL A 26 7.24 1.46 -10.61
N LYS A 27 7.58 0.24 -11.00
CA LYS A 27 8.34 -0.67 -10.14
C LYS A 27 9.84 -0.50 -10.40
N TYR A 28 10.60 -0.32 -9.34
CA TYR A 28 12.05 -0.20 -9.36
C TYR A 28 12.68 -1.22 -8.42
N HIS A 29 13.96 -1.53 -8.63
CA HIS A 29 14.75 -2.26 -7.65
C HIS A 29 16.19 -1.75 -7.64
N GLY A 30 16.84 -1.86 -6.50
CA GLY A 30 18.28 -1.62 -6.32
C GLY A 30 18.91 -2.83 -5.64
N LEU A 31 19.80 -3.53 -6.35
CA LEU A 31 20.49 -4.73 -5.85
C LEU A 31 19.56 -5.81 -5.22
N GLY A 32 18.34 -5.90 -5.73
CA GLY A 32 17.33 -6.88 -5.28
C GLY A 32 16.33 -6.34 -4.26
N ASN A 33 16.57 -5.15 -3.70
CA ASN A 33 15.58 -4.45 -2.89
C ASN A 33 14.59 -3.73 -3.81
N ASP A 34 13.34 -4.18 -3.85
CA ASP A 34 12.33 -3.71 -4.81
C ASP A 34 11.28 -2.77 -4.19
N PHE A 35 10.89 -1.75 -4.96
CA PHE A 35 9.99 -0.68 -4.53
C PHE A 35 8.92 -0.36 -5.56
N ILE A 36 7.74 0.01 -5.06
CA ILE A 36 6.68 0.64 -5.84
C ILE A 36 6.87 2.15 -5.73
N LEU A 37 7.26 2.81 -6.83
CA LEU A 37 7.36 4.26 -6.89
C LEU A 37 6.04 4.87 -7.36
N VAL A 38 5.53 5.83 -6.59
CA VAL A 38 4.32 6.59 -6.88
C VAL A 38 4.67 8.06 -7.01
N ASP A 39 4.25 8.68 -8.11
CA ASP A 39 4.32 10.14 -8.25
C ASP A 39 3.23 10.77 -7.39
N ASN A 40 3.66 11.51 -6.37
CA ASN A 40 2.81 12.21 -5.41
C ASN A 40 3.19 13.68 -5.30
N ARG A 41 3.77 14.27 -6.35
CA ARG A 41 4.22 15.67 -6.33
C ARG A 41 3.06 16.66 -6.34
N ASP A 42 1.88 16.18 -6.69
CA ASP A 42 0.61 16.89 -6.72
C ASP A 42 -0.04 17.07 -5.33
N SER A 43 0.43 16.37 -4.29
CA SER A 43 -0.16 16.40 -2.96
C SER A 43 0.90 16.30 -1.85
N THR A 44 0.67 16.96 -0.72
CA THR A 44 1.48 16.78 0.50
C THR A 44 1.11 15.52 1.28
N GLU A 45 -0.01 14.89 0.95
CA GLU A 45 -0.48 13.65 1.59
C GLU A 45 -0.27 12.44 0.67
N PRO A 46 0.18 11.28 1.20
CA PRO A 46 0.32 10.05 0.41
C PRO A 46 -1.00 9.60 -0.24
N LYS A 47 -0.96 9.15 -1.50
CA LYS A 47 -2.17 8.65 -2.22
C LYS A 47 -2.79 7.40 -1.60
N ILE A 48 -2.08 6.70 -0.72
CA ILE A 48 -2.55 5.48 -0.08
C ILE A 48 -2.20 5.48 1.41
N ALA A 49 -3.09 4.88 2.20
CA ALA A 49 -2.86 4.62 3.60
C ALA A 49 -1.86 3.45 3.80
N PRO A 50 -1.17 3.38 4.95
CA PRO A 50 -0.21 2.32 5.26
C PRO A 50 -0.78 0.90 5.11
N GLU A 51 -2.05 0.68 5.48
CA GLU A 51 -2.71 -0.62 5.41
C GLU A 51 -2.87 -1.09 3.96
N LYS A 52 -3.08 -0.14 3.05
CA LYS A 52 -3.15 -0.40 1.60
C LYS A 52 -1.75 -0.65 1.03
N ALA A 53 -0.73 0.05 1.53
CA ALA A 53 0.66 -0.21 1.15
C ALA A 53 1.08 -1.66 1.51
N VAL A 54 0.73 -2.13 2.72
CA VAL A 54 0.98 -3.54 3.11
C VAL A 54 0.31 -4.53 2.16
N LYS A 55 -0.95 -4.29 1.79
CA LYS A 55 -1.66 -5.14 0.80
C LYS A 55 -1.00 -5.12 -0.58
N LEU A 56 -0.48 -3.96 -1.01
CA LEU A 56 0.21 -3.83 -2.29
C LEU A 56 1.60 -4.52 -2.28
N CYS A 57 2.29 -4.50 -1.15
CA CYS A 57 3.59 -5.15 -0.99
C CYS A 57 3.52 -6.68 -0.88
N ASP A 58 2.33 -7.26 -0.64
CA ASP A 58 2.16 -8.72 -0.70
C ASP A 58 2.58 -9.26 -2.08
N ARG A 59 3.47 -10.26 -2.10
CA ARG A 59 4.07 -10.79 -3.34
C ARG A 59 3.17 -11.75 -4.12
N ASN A 60 2.09 -12.25 -3.51
CA ASN A 60 1.20 -13.24 -4.13
C ASN A 60 -0.13 -12.61 -4.58
N PHE A 61 -0.67 -11.71 -3.76
CA PHE A 61 -1.98 -11.09 -3.96
C PHE A 61 -1.89 -9.59 -4.29
N GLY A 62 -0.73 -8.97 -4.08
CA GLY A 62 -0.43 -7.59 -4.42
C GLY A 62 0.48 -7.46 -5.64
N ILE A 63 1.19 -6.33 -5.72
CA ILE A 63 2.23 -6.08 -6.73
C ILE A 63 3.53 -6.78 -6.34
N GLY A 64 3.77 -6.92 -5.03
CA GLY A 64 4.99 -7.46 -4.46
C GLY A 64 6.13 -6.45 -4.48
N ALA A 65 6.59 -6.01 -3.31
CA ALA A 65 7.74 -5.14 -3.14
C ALA A 65 8.19 -5.15 -1.67
N ASP A 66 9.42 -4.73 -1.39
CA ASP A 66 9.88 -4.49 -0.03
C ASP A 66 9.28 -3.20 0.56
N GLY A 67 8.89 -2.24 -0.29
CA GLY A 67 8.20 -1.02 0.16
C GLY A 67 7.57 -0.18 -0.94
N VAL A 68 6.92 0.91 -0.52
CA VAL A 68 6.34 1.94 -1.40
C VAL A 68 7.06 3.26 -1.15
N ILE A 69 7.44 3.95 -2.22
CA ILE A 69 8.10 5.26 -2.18
C ILE A 69 7.20 6.28 -2.86
N PHE A 70 6.98 7.42 -2.20
CA PHE A 70 6.25 8.56 -2.75
C PHE A 70 7.22 9.68 -3.11
N SER A 71 7.20 10.13 -4.36
CA SER A 71 7.84 11.40 -4.73
C SER A 71 6.91 12.54 -4.32
N MET A 72 7.18 13.18 -3.18
CA MET A 72 6.35 14.26 -2.64
C MET A 72 6.87 15.65 -3.07
N PRO A 73 6.04 16.70 -3.02
CA PRO A 73 6.54 18.07 -3.19
C PRO A 73 7.58 18.38 -2.11
N GLY A 74 8.61 19.15 -2.48
CA GLY A 74 9.62 19.58 -1.52
C GLY A 74 9.04 20.52 -0.47
N THR A 75 9.51 20.40 0.77
CA THR A 75 9.13 21.30 1.86
C THR A 75 9.98 22.57 1.78
N ALA A 76 9.36 23.76 1.83
CA ALA A 76 10.08 25.02 1.85
C ALA A 76 11.00 25.09 3.08
N GLY A 77 12.32 25.04 2.88
CA GLY A 77 13.31 25.12 3.97
C GLY A 77 14.56 24.27 3.78
N THR A 78 14.65 23.43 2.73
CA THR A 78 15.87 22.69 2.38
C THR A 78 16.73 23.50 1.41
N ASN A 79 17.52 24.43 1.95
CA ASN A 79 18.68 25.02 1.27
C ASN A 79 19.94 24.23 1.62
#